data_AF-K1T1I7-F1
#
_entry.id   AF-K1T1I7-F1
#
_cell.length_a   1.000
_cell.length_b   1.000
_cell.length_c   1.000
_cell.angle_alpha   90.00
_cell.angle_beta   90.00
_cell.angle_gamma   90.00
#
_symmetry.space_group_name_H-M   'P 1'
#
loop_
_entity.id
_entity.type
_entity.pdbx_description
1 polymer ?
#
loop_
_entity_poly.entity_id
_entity_poly.type
_entity_poly.pdbx_seq_one_letter_code
_entity_poly.pdbx_strand_id
1 'polypeptide(L)'
;MLYSDYKDDKLTREEYVKRSKAMVEQIDELHQEIEQLKTEIPPEDNSSSKFETQLESIINMESFDREKIQKVIKKVIINGEDNIEIVWNTDDPFFK
;
A
#
# COMPACT_ATOMS: atom_id res chain seq x y z
N MET A 1 -4.17 -18.70 -28.31
CA MET A 1 -4.49 -17.25 -28.35
C MET A 1 -5.69 -17.11 -29.27
N LEU A 2 -6.70 -16.29 -28.91
CA LEU A 2 -7.98 -16.24 -29.64
C LEU A 2 -7.80 -16.02 -31.17
N TYR A 3 -6.80 -15.21 -31.55
CA TYR A 3 -6.44 -14.97 -32.95
C TYR A 3 -5.80 -16.18 -33.65
N SER A 4 -4.98 -16.96 -32.94
CA SER A 4 -4.35 -18.20 -33.46
C SER A 4 -5.41 -19.28 -33.73
N ASP A 5 -6.40 -19.41 -32.85
CA ASP A 5 -7.45 -20.42 -33.00
C ASP A 5 -8.42 -20.07 -34.15
N TYR A 6 -8.67 -18.79 -34.40
CA TYR A 6 -9.38 -18.32 -35.61
C TYR A 6 -8.56 -18.55 -36.89
N LYS A 7 -7.24 -18.30 -36.84
CA LYS A 7 -6.34 -18.51 -37.98
C LYS A 7 -6.19 -19.99 -38.35
N ASP A 8 -6.29 -20.88 -37.37
CA ASP A 8 -6.21 -22.33 -37.54
C ASP A 8 -7.54 -22.98 -37.98
N ASP A 9 -8.55 -22.19 -38.38
CA ASP A 9 -9.91 -22.64 -38.75
C ASP A 9 -10.65 -23.40 -37.62
N LYS A 10 -10.16 -23.31 -36.38
CA LYS A 10 -10.74 -23.95 -35.19
C LYS A 10 -11.91 -23.14 -34.62
N LEU A 11 -12.12 -21.93 -35.11
CA LEU A 11 -13.11 -21.00 -34.60
C LEU A 11 -13.76 -20.25 -35.77
N THR A 12 -15.09 -20.19 -35.78
CA THR A 12 -15.79 -19.40 -36.78
C THR A 12 -15.59 -17.89 -36.52
N ARG A 13 -15.72 -17.08 -37.58
CA ARG A 13 -15.62 -15.62 -37.48
C ARG A 13 -16.59 -15.03 -36.45
N GLU A 14 -17.81 -15.58 -36.38
CA GLU A 14 -18.82 -15.12 -35.43
C GLU A 14 -18.44 -15.41 -33.98
N GLU A 15 -17.91 -16.60 -33.71
CA GLU A 15 -17.42 -16.98 -32.38
C GLU A 15 -16.19 -16.19 -31.95
N TYR A 16 -15.27 -15.91 -32.88
CA TYR A 16 -14.12 -15.04 -32.64
C TYR A 16 -14.56 -13.64 -32.22
N VAL A 17 -15.47 -13.03 -32.97
CA VAL A 17 -15.99 -11.68 -32.68
C VAL A 17 -16.73 -11.67 -31.34
N LYS A 18 -17.55 -12.69 -31.06
CA LYS A 18 -18.29 -12.80 -29.79
C LYS A 18 -17.35 -12.91 -28.59
N ARG A 19 -16.32 -13.76 -28.67
CA ARG A 19 -15.33 -13.92 -27.60
C ARG A 19 -14.43 -12.69 -27.46
N SER A 20 -14.05 -12.06 -28.57
CA SER A 20 -13.25 -10.83 -28.55
C SER A 20 -14.03 -9.70 -27.88
N LYS A 21 -15.33 -9.56 -28.20
CA LYS A 21 -16.18 -8.54 -27.58
C LYS A 21 -16.35 -8.78 -26.08
N ALA A 22 -16.62 -10.02 -25.68
CA ALA A 22 -16.73 -10.39 -24.27
C ALA A 22 -15.42 -10.12 -23.50
N MET A 23 -14.27 -10.33 -24.13
CA MET A 23 -12.97 -10.04 -23.52
C MET A 23 -12.73 -8.53 -23.35
N VAL A 24 -13.15 -7.72 -24.32
CA VAL A 24 -13.08 -6.25 -24.23
C VAL A 24 -14.02 -5.73 -23.14
N GLU A 25 -15.24 -6.26 -23.04
CA GLU A 25 -16.18 -5.90 -21.97
C GLU A 25 -15.62 -6.24 -20.58
N GLN A 26 -15.01 -7.42 -20.40
CA GLN A 26 -14.35 -7.76 -19.13
C GLN A 26 -13.16 -6.84 -18.80
N ILE A 27 -12.40 -6.40 -19.82
CA ILE A 27 -11.31 -5.44 -19.62
C ILE A 27 -11.86 -4.09 -19.17
N ASP A 28 -12.98 -3.65 -19.73
CA ASP A 28 -13.63 -2.38 -19.37
C ASP A 28 -14.16 -2.42 -17.92
N GLU A 29 -14.82 -3.52 -17.54
CA GLU A 29 -15.28 -3.77 -16.17
C GLU A 29 -14.11 -3.76 -15.17
N LEU A 30 -13.03 -4.47 -15.47
CA LEU A 30 -11.83 -4.49 -14.61
C LEU A 30 -11.16 -3.12 -14.51
N HIS A 31 -11.10 -2.33 -15.60
CA HIS A 31 -10.59 -0.96 -15.53
C HIS A 31 -11.46 -0.08 -14.63
N GLN A 32 -12.79 -0.21 -14.74
CA GLN A 32 -13.71 0.54 -13.90
C GLN A 32 -13.59 0.15 -12.43
N GLU A 33 -13.40 -1.13 -12.12
CA GLU A 33 -13.16 -1.63 -10.77
C GLU A 33 -11.83 -1.11 -10.21
N ILE A 34 -10.76 -1.08 -11.02
CA ILE A 34 -9.46 -0.50 -10.62
C ILE A 34 -9.58 1.00 -10.32
N GLU A 35 -10.30 1.76 -11.14
CA GLU A 35 -10.49 3.20 -10.92
C GLU A 35 -11.33 3.49 -9.67
N GLN A 36 -12.36 2.67 -9.39
CA GLN A 36 -13.13 2.74 -8.15
C GLN A 36 -12.26 2.41 -6.93
N LEU A 37 -11.50 1.32 -6.98
CA LEU A 37 -10.58 0.94 -5.92
C LEU A 37 -9.51 2.02 -5.69
N LYS A 38 -8.97 2.65 -6.74
CA LYS A 38 -8.03 3.79 -6.63
C LYS A 38 -8.64 5.04 -6.01
N THR A 39 -9.94 5.24 -6.11
CA THR A 39 -10.65 6.38 -5.49
C THR A 39 -11.09 6.07 -4.07
N GLU A 40 -11.36 4.80 -3.75
CA GLU A 40 -11.62 4.33 -2.37
C GLU A 40 -10.35 4.17 -1.55
N ILE A 41 -9.21 3.88 -2.18
CA ILE A 41 -7.90 3.94 -1.52
C ILE A 41 -7.54 5.44 -1.40
N PRO A 42 -7.51 6.03 -0.18
CA PRO A 42 -6.95 7.37 -0.02
C PRO A 42 -5.56 7.39 -0.65
N PRO A 43 -5.14 8.48 -1.32
CA PRO A 43 -3.87 8.53 -2.04
C PRO A 43 -2.81 8.00 -1.10
N GLU A 44 -2.19 6.87 -1.47
CA GLU A 44 -1.25 6.11 -0.66
C GLU A 44 -0.44 7.10 0.14
N ASP A 45 -0.81 7.20 1.43
CA ASP A 45 -0.46 8.37 2.21
C ASP A 45 1.05 8.30 2.26
N ASN A 46 1.70 9.27 1.63
CA ASN A 46 3.14 9.46 1.67
C ASN A 46 3.62 9.63 3.14
N SER A 47 2.75 9.47 4.14
CA SER A 47 3.03 9.00 5.49
C SER A 47 4.26 8.10 5.60
N SER A 48 4.41 7.03 4.79
CA SER A 48 5.58 6.14 4.90
C SER A 48 6.88 6.86 4.53
N SER A 49 6.91 7.59 3.41
CA SER A 49 8.08 8.38 2.99
C SER A 49 8.39 9.55 3.94
N LYS A 50 7.34 10.18 4.48
CA LYS A 50 7.44 11.21 5.51
C LYS A 50 7.95 10.65 6.84
N PHE A 51 7.58 9.42 7.18
CA PHE A 51 8.02 8.73 8.38
C PHE A 51 9.49 8.30 8.25
N GLU A 52 9.90 7.76 7.10
CA GLU A 52 11.31 7.42 6.83
C GLU A 52 12.23 8.64 6.95
N THR A 53 11.86 9.76 6.32
CA THR A 53 12.62 11.01 6.44
C THR A 53 12.64 11.59 7.86
N GLN A 54 11.55 11.42 8.62
CA GLN A 54 11.51 11.80 10.05
C GLN A 54 12.38 10.89 10.92
N LEU A 55 12.43 9.59 10.63
CA LEU A 55 13.29 8.63 11.33
C LEU A 55 14.77 8.89 11.04
N GLU A 56 15.16 9.14 9.79
CA GLU A 56 16.53 9.54 9.45
C GLU A 56 16.93 10.84 10.17
N SER A 57 15.99 11.79 10.30
CA SER A 57 16.21 13.02 11.06
C SER A 57 16.36 12.77 12.56
N ILE A 58 15.73 11.73 13.13
CA ILE A 58 15.84 11.36 14.54
C ILE A 58 17.12 10.56 14.82
N ILE A 59 17.51 9.65 13.90
CA ILE A 59 18.74 8.84 14.01
C ILE A 59 19.99 9.72 13.95
N ASN A 60 19.97 10.78 13.12
CA ASN A 60 21.06 11.73 13.00
C ASN A 60 21.05 12.84 14.07
N MET A 61 20.20 12.75 15.12
CA MET A 61 20.22 13.74 16.19
C MET A 61 21.37 13.50 17.15
N GLU A 62 22.25 14.51 17.25
CA GLU A 62 23.35 14.56 18.21
C GLU A 62 22.86 14.72 19.66
N SER A 63 21.63 15.19 19.85
CA SER A 63 20.98 15.35 21.16
C SER A 63 19.52 14.89 21.16
N PHE A 64 19.12 14.13 22.19
CA PHE A 64 17.75 13.68 22.42
C PHE A 64 16.85 14.86 22.83
N ASP A 65 16.24 15.54 21.84
CA ASP A 65 15.29 16.62 22.09
C ASP A 65 13.99 16.08 22.72
N ARG A 66 13.74 16.49 23.96
CA ARG A 66 12.54 16.12 24.73
C ARG A 66 11.23 16.38 23.97
N GLU A 67 11.17 17.49 23.23
CA GLU A 67 10.00 17.86 22.43
C GLU A 67 9.73 16.91 21.26
N LYS A 68 10.79 16.35 20.64
CA LYS A 68 10.63 15.37 19.57
C LYS A 68 10.25 14.00 20.12
N ILE A 69 10.85 13.59 21.24
CA ILE A 69 10.51 12.34 21.94
C ILE A 69 9.02 12.32 22.33
N GLN A 70 8.49 13.44 22.83
CA GLN A 70 7.07 13.57 23.17
C GLN A 70 6.13 13.45 21.97
N LYS A 71 6.60 13.70 20.74
CA LYS A 71 5.78 13.51 19.52
C LYS A 71 5.69 12.05 19.09
N VAL A 72 6.74 11.25 19.37
CA VAL A 72 6.86 9.86 18.92
C VAL A 72 6.36 8.88 20.00
N ILE A 73 6.54 9.21 21.28
CA ILE A 73 6.11 8.37 22.40
C ILE A 73 4.71 8.77 22.86
N LYS A 74 3.78 7.81 22.85
CA LYS A 74 2.41 7.96 23.34
C LYS A 74 2.34 7.82 24.86
N LYS A 75 3.06 6.85 25.43
CA LYS A 75 3.08 6.59 26.88
C LYS A 75 4.37 5.90 27.29
N VAL A 76 4.87 6.23 28.47
CA VAL A 76 5.97 5.50 29.13
C VAL A 76 5.41 4.86 30.39
N ILE A 77 5.62 3.56 30.56
CA ILE A 77 5.18 2.77 31.72
C ILE A 77 6.46 2.24 32.39
N ILE A 78 6.60 2.50 33.70
CA ILE A 78 7.77 2.06 34.47
C ILE A 78 7.30 0.92 35.37
N ASN A 79 7.74 -0.29 35.06
CA ASN A 79 7.32 -1.55 35.69
C ASN A 79 8.31 -2.04 36.78
N GLY A 80 9.35 -1.25 37.10
CA GLY A 80 10.33 -1.54 38.16
C GLY A 80 11.54 -0.60 38.08
N GLU A 81 12.54 -0.77 38.95
CA GLU A 81 13.76 0.07 38.96
C GLU A 81 14.49 0.09 37.61
N ASP A 82 14.43 -1.01 36.85
CA ASP A 82 15.11 -1.14 35.54
C ASP A 82 14.19 -1.50 34.37
N ASN A 83 12.87 -1.54 34.56
CA ASN A 83 11.93 -1.96 33.50
C ASN A 83 11.10 -0.77 33.02
N ILE A 84 11.34 -0.34 31.79
CA ILE A 84 10.58 0.72 31.12
C ILE A 84 9.96 0.15 29.85
N GLU A 85 8.65 0.31 29.72
CA GLU A 85 7.86 -0.02 28.55
C GLU A 85 7.43 1.28 27.86
N ILE A 86 7.76 1.41 26.58
CA ILE A 86 7.47 2.60 25.78
C ILE A 86 6.38 2.23 24.77
N VAL A 87 5.22 2.87 24.92
CA VAL A 87 4.11 2.80 23.96
C VAL A 87 4.31 3.92 22.94
N TRP A 88 4.50 3.57 21.69
CA TRP A 88 4.72 4.51 20.58
C TRP A 88 3.38 5.04 20.03
N ASN A 89 3.39 6.22 19.41
CA ASN A 89 2.19 6.86 18.84
C ASN A 89 1.90 6.45 17.38
N THR A 90 2.86 5.78 16.74
CA THR A 90 2.81 5.25 15.37
C THR A 90 2.80 3.73 15.40
N ASP A 91 2.23 3.10 14.35
CA ASP A 91 2.39 1.66 14.09
C ASP A 91 3.86 1.26 14.24
N ASP A 92 4.06 0.14 14.93
CA ASP A 92 5.31 -0.24 15.58
C ASP A 92 6.51 -0.23 14.60
N PRO A 93 7.50 0.65 14.77
CA PRO A 93 8.65 0.73 13.86
C PRO A 93 9.60 -0.48 13.96
N PHE A 94 9.42 -1.36 14.95
CA PHE A 94 10.29 -2.52 15.19
C PHE A 94 9.65 -3.86 14.81
N PHE A 95 8.34 -3.90 14.55
CA PHE A 95 7.67 -5.11 14.07
C PHE A 95 7.43 -5.05 12.56
N LYS A 96 8.30 -5.74 11.81
CA LYS A 96 8.05 -6.20 10.43
C LYS A 96 7.43 -7.59 10.43
#